data_AF-A0A6G1VQB2-F1
#
_entry.id   AF-A0A6G1VQB2-F1
#
_cell.length_a   1.000
_cell.length_b   1.000
_cell.length_c   1.000
_cell.angle_alpha   90.00
_cell.angle_beta   90.00
_cell.angle_gamma   90.00
#
_symmetry.space_group_name_H-M   'P 1'
#
loop_
_entity.id
_entity.type
_entity.pdbx_description
1 polymer ?
#
loop_
_entity_poly.entity_id
_entity_poly.type
_entity_poly.pdbx_seq_one_letter_code
_entity_poly.pdbx_strand_id
1 'polypeptide(L)'
;MKLHDLYSILGGNEVVFDETKFDHVINTPPMLISTFYRSDCRTLDKLGPNGFSPKVPADSNDIYRFVKACCTLTQNEAMQFSFANEFRSSSEYAKYGDYFVSTAVDCGQKCGIEYKIEGLEMAFHKVTNTAVGGLYIGISQSDWKKPIRAVKLSKNEVVFLDSIPMSYIRQI
;
A
#
# COMPACT_ATOMS: atom_id res chain seq x y z
N MET A 1 11.42 -8.90 13.24
CA MET A 1 9.96 -9.06 13.11
C MET A 1 9.65 -10.10 12.05
N LYS A 2 8.86 -11.14 12.40
CA LYS A 2 8.39 -12.10 11.40
C LYS A 2 7.24 -11.48 10.61
N LEU A 3 7.04 -11.95 9.37
CA LEU A 3 5.96 -11.46 8.50
C LEU A 3 4.57 -11.58 9.16
N HIS A 4 4.33 -12.66 9.90
CA HIS A 4 3.09 -12.85 10.65
C HIS A 4 2.89 -11.76 11.72
N ASP A 5 3.93 -11.40 12.46
CA ASP A 5 3.86 -10.36 13.49
C ASP A 5 3.50 -9.01 12.87
N LEU A 6 4.13 -8.67 11.73
CA LEU A 6 3.87 -7.42 11.01
C LEU A 6 2.40 -7.31 10.59
N TYR A 7 1.83 -8.35 9.99
CA TYR A 7 0.42 -8.33 9.58
C TYR A 7 -0.56 -8.44 10.74
N SER A 8 -0.17 -9.05 11.86
CA SER A 8 -1.03 -9.17 13.05
C SER A 8 -1.44 -7.79 13.60
N ILE A 9 -0.63 -6.76 13.34
CA ILE A 9 -0.91 -5.37 13.70
C ILE A 9 -2.18 -4.86 13.01
N LEU A 10 -2.42 -5.23 11.74
CA LEU A 10 -3.64 -4.85 11.01
C LEU A 10 -4.91 -5.50 11.58
N GLY A 11 -4.75 -6.51 12.44
CA GLY A 11 -5.82 -7.13 13.22
C GLY A 11 -5.85 -6.67 14.69
N GLY A 12 -5.18 -5.57 15.04
CA GLY A 12 -5.22 -4.97 16.38
C GLY A 12 -4.19 -5.49 17.38
N ASN A 13 -3.24 -6.34 16.97
CA ASN A 13 -2.22 -6.84 17.88
C ASN A 13 -1.12 -5.79 18.10
N GLU A 14 -0.76 -5.57 19.37
CA GLU A 14 0.34 -4.68 19.72
C GLU A 14 1.70 -5.34 19.56
N VAL A 15 2.61 -4.64 18.89
CA VAL A 15 4.00 -5.03 18.71
C VAL A 15 4.86 -3.81 18.99
N VAL A 16 5.93 -3.97 19.77
CA VAL A 16 6.85 -2.88 20.11
C VAL A 16 7.82 -2.64 18.94
N PHE A 17 8.02 -1.38 18.56
CA PHE A 17 8.95 -0.97 17.51
C PHE A 17 9.66 0.35 17.88
N ASP A 18 10.79 0.61 17.23
CA ASP A 18 11.56 1.84 17.38
C ASP A 18 10.89 3.02 16.66
N GLU A 19 10.23 3.89 17.41
CA GLU A 19 9.49 5.02 16.84
C GLU A 19 10.40 6.05 16.16
N THR A 20 11.67 6.16 16.55
CA THR A 20 12.58 7.21 16.05
C THR A 20 12.91 7.05 14.57
N LYS A 21 12.86 5.81 14.06
CA LYS A 21 13.05 5.50 12.65
C LYS A 21 11.93 6.01 11.77
N PHE A 22 10.70 6.05 12.29
CA PHE A 22 9.57 6.57 11.53
C PHE A 22 9.77 8.06 11.25
N ASP A 23 10.09 8.85 12.28
CA ASP A 23 10.36 10.28 12.16
C ASP A 23 11.50 10.56 11.16
N HIS A 24 12.56 9.75 11.19
CA HIS A 24 13.63 9.88 10.21
C HIS A 24 13.13 9.68 8.78
N VAL A 25 12.35 8.62 8.53
CA VAL A 25 11.82 8.29 7.18
C VAL A 25 10.92 9.41 6.66
N ILE A 26 9.94 9.88 7.43
CA ILE A 26 8.98 10.89 6.96
C ILE A 26 9.62 12.27 6.71
N ASN A 27 10.77 12.54 7.31
CA ASN A 27 11.54 13.77 7.09
C ASN A 27 12.48 13.68 5.88
N THR A 28 12.59 12.53 5.22
CA THR A 28 13.34 12.42 3.96
C THR A 28 12.53 12.97 2.78
N PRO A 29 13.18 13.60 1.78
CA PRO A 29 12.51 14.06 0.57
C PRO A 29 11.74 12.92 -0.12
N PRO A 30 10.43 13.08 -0.39
CA PRO A 30 9.64 12.03 -0.99
C PRO A 30 9.79 11.96 -2.51
N MET A 31 9.50 10.79 -3.07
CA MET A 31 9.16 10.64 -4.49
C MET A 31 7.66 10.88 -4.66
N LEU A 32 7.27 11.72 -5.63
CA LEU A 32 5.87 12.00 -5.91
C LEU A 32 5.35 11.08 -7.04
N ILE A 33 4.20 10.45 -6.80
CA ILE A 33 3.49 9.64 -7.79
C ILE A 33 2.01 10.01 -7.71
N SER A 34 1.40 10.32 -8.86
CA SER A 34 0.01 10.77 -8.96
C SER A 34 -0.86 9.91 -9.87
N THR A 35 -0.27 8.87 -10.46
CA THR A 35 -0.96 7.93 -11.35
C THR A 35 -0.66 6.51 -10.91
N PHE A 36 -1.72 5.72 -10.78
CA PHE A 36 -1.66 4.28 -10.51
C PHE A 36 -2.60 3.54 -11.45
N TYR A 37 -2.40 2.24 -11.56
CA TYR A 37 -3.18 1.36 -12.41
C TYR A 37 -3.63 0.13 -11.63
N ARG A 38 -4.80 -0.38 -11.96
CA ARG A 38 -5.36 -1.60 -11.40
C ARG A 38 -6.26 -2.25 -12.43
N SER A 39 -6.24 -3.58 -12.47
CA SER A 39 -7.26 -4.32 -13.23
C SER A 39 -8.22 -4.99 -12.27
N ASP A 40 -9.51 -4.96 -12.59
CA ASP A 40 -10.57 -5.49 -11.74
C ASP A 40 -11.68 -6.07 -12.62
N CYS A 41 -12.41 -7.07 -12.10
CA CYS A 41 -13.53 -7.68 -12.84
C CYS A 41 -14.85 -6.91 -12.65
N ARG A 42 -14.91 -6.02 -11.65
CA ARG A 42 -16.05 -5.13 -11.43
C ARG A 42 -16.00 -3.97 -12.42
N THR A 43 -17.17 -3.53 -12.87
CA THR A 43 -17.37 -2.29 -13.66
C THR A 43 -17.41 -1.06 -12.75
N LEU A 44 -17.34 0.16 -13.31
CA LEU A 44 -17.48 1.41 -12.54
C LEU A 44 -18.76 1.44 -11.67
N ASP A 45 -19.90 0.98 -12.21
CA ASP A 45 -21.17 0.92 -11.46
C ASP A 45 -21.10 0.01 -10.24
N LYS A 46 -20.34 -1.10 -10.33
CA LYS A 46 -20.13 -2.04 -9.22
C LYS A 46 -19.09 -1.55 -8.21
N LEU A 47 -18.25 -0.59 -8.59
CA LEU A 47 -17.30 0.07 -7.71
C LEU A 47 -17.96 1.23 -6.95
N GLY A 48 -18.96 1.88 -7.54
CA GLY A 48 -19.69 2.97 -6.90
C GLY A 48 -20.47 2.53 -5.65
N PRO A 49 -20.53 3.35 -4.58
CA PRO A 49 -19.80 4.62 -4.35
C PRO A 49 -18.42 4.45 -3.69
N ASN A 50 -18.05 3.23 -3.30
CA ASN A 50 -16.93 2.98 -2.38
C ASN A 50 -15.55 2.93 -3.06
N GLY A 51 -15.49 2.86 -4.38
CA GLY A 51 -14.25 2.73 -5.15
C GLY A 51 -13.55 1.40 -4.91
N PHE A 52 -12.22 1.42 -4.83
CA PHE A 52 -11.45 0.23 -4.46
C PHE A 52 -11.16 0.25 -2.96
N SER A 53 -11.62 -0.76 -2.25
CA SER A 53 -11.41 -0.88 -0.80
C SER A 53 -10.77 -2.22 -0.47
N PRO A 54 -9.95 -2.27 0.61
CA PRO A 54 -9.61 -3.53 1.27
C PRO A 54 -10.89 -4.32 1.58
N LYS A 55 -10.84 -5.65 1.52
CA LYS A 55 -11.97 -6.49 1.94
C LYS A 55 -12.20 -6.42 3.44
N VAL A 56 -11.10 -6.34 4.20
CA VAL A 56 -11.10 -6.20 5.66
C VAL A 56 -10.39 -4.88 5.97
N PRO A 57 -11.12 -3.78 6.14
CA PRO A 57 -10.52 -2.50 6.50
C PRO A 57 -9.95 -2.57 7.92
N ALA A 58 -8.70 -2.14 8.09
CA ALA A 58 -8.06 -2.00 9.39
C ALA A 58 -8.40 -0.64 10.04
N ASP A 59 -8.32 -0.55 11.36
CA ASP A 59 -8.48 0.72 12.07
C ASP A 59 -7.34 1.69 11.72
N SER A 60 -7.61 3.00 11.81
CA SER A 60 -6.60 4.01 11.49
C SER A 60 -5.35 3.93 12.39
N ASN A 61 -5.50 3.55 13.66
CA ASN A 61 -4.36 3.37 14.56
C ASN A 61 -3.54 2.14 14.19
N ASP A 62 -4.20 1.06 13.76
CA ASP A 62 -3.54 -0.16 13.33
C ASP A 62 -2.77 0.06 12.03
N ILE A 63 -3.35 0.78 11.08
CA ILE A 63 -2.65 1.21 9.85
C ILE A 63 -1.43 2.06 10.21
N TYR A 64 -1.58 3.00 11.15
CA TYR A 64 -0.47 3.86 11.58
C TYR A 64 0.65 3.04 12.24
N ARG A 65 0.31 2.13 13.16
CA ARG A 65 1.26 1.21 13.80
C ARG A 65 1.94 0.30 12.78
N PHE A 66 1.20 -0.21 11.81
CA PHE A 66 1.76 -1.03 10.73
C PHE A 66 2.79 -0.26 9.90
N VAL A 67 2.46 0.99 9.52
CA VAL A 67 3.38 1.87 8.80
C VAL A 67 4.64 2.15 9.62
N LYS A 68 4.52 2.45 10.93
CA LYS A 68 5.67 2.61 11.81
C LYS A 68 6.52 1.33 11.85
N ALA A 69 5.89 0.16 11.99
CA ALA A 69 6.58 -1.11 12.00
C ALA A 69 7.35 -1.35 10.69
N CYS A 70 6.76 -1.03 9.53
CA CYS A 70 7.44 -1.07 8.24
C CYS A 70 8.73 -0.23 8.22
N CYS A 71 8.73 0.97 8.83
CA CYS A 71 9.93 1.81 8.94
C CYS A 71 11.04 1.22 9.82
N THR A 72 10.74 0.21 10.63
CA THR A 72 11.72 -0.43 11.53
C THR A 72 12.29 -1.75 11.01
N LEU A 73 11.77 -2.25 9.89
CA LEU A 73 12.20 -3.51 9.29
C LEU A 73 13.69 -3.48 8.97
N THR A 74 14.38 -4.57 9.27
CA THR A 74 15.71 -4.81 8.72
C THR A 74 15.63 -5.03 7.21
N GLN A 75 16.75 -4.89 6.50
CA GLN A 75 16.80 -5.10 5.06
C GLN A 75 16.26 -6.48 4.63
N ASN A 76 16.57 -7.53 5.38
CA ASN A 76 16.08 -8.89 5.10
C ASN A 76 14.56 -9.01 5.30
N GLU A 77 14.02 -8.39 6.35
CA GLU A 77 12.58 -8.41 6.62
C GLU A 77 11.80 -7.58 5.60
N ALA A 78 12.33 -6.41 5.22
CA ALA A 78 11.76 -5.60 4.16
C ALA A 78 11.74 -6.36 2.82
N MET A 79 12.79 -7.11 2.51
CA MET A 79 12.84 -7.95 1.31
C MET A 79 11.81 -9.09 1.37
N GLN A 80 11.68 -9.77 2.51
CA GLN A 80 10.66 -10.81 2.72
C GLN A 80 9.25 -10.23 2.58
N PHE A 81 9.00 -9.08 3.18
CA PHE A 81 7.73 -8.37 3.07
C PHE A 81 7.43 -8.00 1.61
N SER A 82 8.35 -7.33 0.90
CA SER A 82 8.12 -6.97 -0.49
C SER A 82 7.84 -8.20 -1.35
N PHE A 83 8.67 -9.24 -1.25
CA PHE A 83 8.48 -10.48 -2.01
C PHE A 83 7.12 -11.13 -1.74
N ALA A 84 6.70 -11.17 -0.47
CA ALA A 84 5.43 -11.74 -0.07
C ALA A 84 4.21 -10.86 -0.40
N ASN A 85 4.37 -9.65 -0.94
CA ASN A 85 3.25 -8.80 -1.37
C ASN A 85 3.34 -8.39 -2.85
N GLU A 86 4.40 -8.81 -3.55
CA GLU A 86 4.51 -8.70 -5.00
C GLU A 86 3.57 -9.74 -5.65
N PHE A 87 2.27 -9.49 -5.61
CA PHE A 87 1.28 -10.35 -6.27
C PHE A 87 0.59 -9.61 -7.42
N ARG A 88 0.69 -10.21 -8.62
CA ARG A 88 -0.11 -9.84 -9.79
C ARG A 88 -1.33 -10.74 -10.02
N SER A 89 -1.38 -11.90 -9.37
CA SER A 89 -2.55 -12.78 -9.27
C SER A 89 -2.12 -14.08 -8.57
N SER A 90 -2.27 -14.22 -7.26
CA SER A 90 -2.30 -15.57 -6.70
C SER A 90 -3.16 -15.60 -5.45
N SER A 91 -4.22 -16.39 -5.57
CA SER A 91 -5.15 -16.79 -4.52
C SER A 91 -4.50 -17.55 -3.36
N GLU A 92 -3.19 -17.85 -3.42
CA GLU A 92 -2.51 -18.75 -2.49
C GLU A 92 -1.89 -18.05 -1.26
N TYR A 93 -1.76 -16.73 -1.26
CA TYR A 93 -1.29 -15.94 -0.11
C TYR A 93 -2.33 -14.93 0.42
N ALA A 94 -3.55 -14.99 -0.12
CA ALA A 94 -4.60 -13.98 0.03
C ALA A 94 -5.29 -13.94 1.41
N LYS A 95 -4.62 -14.32 2.51
CA LYS A 95 -5.09 -13.95 3.86
C LYS A 95 -4.79 -12.48 4.16
N TYR A 96 -3.65 -11.97 3.69
CA TYR A 96 -3.20 -10.61 4.00
C TYR A 96 -3.48 -9.60 2.87
N GLY A 97 -3.71 -10.08 1.64
CA GLY A 97 -4.24 -9.26 0.55
C GLY A 97 -5.64 -8.69 0.83
N ASP A 98 -6.34 -9.20 1.83
CA ASP A 98 -7.64 -8.66 2.25
C ASP A 98 -7.54 -7.28 2.90
N TYR A 99 -6.39 -6.94 3.48
CA TYR A 99 -6.13 -5.63 4.08
C TYR A 99 -5.59 -4.59 3.08
N PHE A 100 -5.39 -4.96 1.82
CA PHE A 100 -4.78 -4.08 0.83
C PHE A 100 -5.57 -3.97 -0.47
N VAL A 101 -5.42 -2.84 -1.14
CA VAL A 101 -5.76 -2.68 -2.55
C VAL A 101 -4.47 -2.69 -3.37
N SER A 102 -4.24 -3.77 -4.11
CA SER A 102 -3.10 -3.89 -5.02
C SER A 102 -3.27 -3.00 -6.26
N THR A 103 -2.22 -2.27 -6.59
CA THR A 103 -2.10 -1.39 -7.76
C THR A 103 -0.67 -1.41 -8.30
N ALA A 104 -0.44 -0.71 -9.40
CA ALA A 104 0.84 -0.58 -10.10
C ALA A 104 1.06 0.88 -10.53
N VAL A 105 2.32 1.27 -10.78
CA VAL A 105 2.66 2.63 -11.24
C VAL A 105 2.72 2.74 -12.77
N ASP A 106 3.07 1.65 -13.47
CA ASP A 106 3.34 1.69 -14.92
C ASP A 106 2.21 1.13 -15.81
N CYS A 107 1.46 0.11 -15.38
CA CYS A 107 0.48 -0.59 -16.20
C CYS A 107 -0.60 -1.30 -15.37
N GLY A 108 -1.77 -1.53 -15.98
CA GLY A 108 -2.81 -2.40 -15.42
C GLY A 108 -2.32 -3.84 -15.27
N GLN A 109 -2.90 -4.58 -14.32
CA GLN A 109 -2.63 -6.01 -14.19
C GLN A 109 -3.22 -6.76 -15.40
N LYS A 110 -2.59 -7.82 -15.88
CA LYS A 110 -3.18 -8.62 -16.97
C LYS A 110 -4.45 -9.31 -16.45
N CYS A 111 -5.49 -9.37 -17.29
CA CYS A 111 -6.81 -9.97 -17.03
C CYS A 111 -7.76 -9.09 -16.19
N GLY A 112 -8.66 -8.37 -16.84
CA GLY A 112 -9.72 -7.57 -16.20
C GLY A 112 -10.09 -6.34 -17.03
N ILE A 113 -10.97 -5.51 -16.48
CA ILE A 113 -11.18 -4.13 -16.93
C ILE A 113 -10.02 -3.32 -16.35
N GLU A 114 -9.33 -2.56 -17.20
CA GLU A 114 -8.22 -1.72 -16.77
C GLU A 114 -8.74 -0.38 -16.24
N TYR A 115 -8.18 0.02 -15.10
CA TYR A 115 -8.48 1.28 -14.44
C TYR A 115 -7.21 2.08 -14.22
N LYS A 116 -7.31 3.37 -14.50
CA LYS A 116 -6.35 4.40 -14.14
C LYS A 116 -6.87 5.14 -12.92
N ILE A 117 -6.04 5.24 -11.89
CA ILE A 117 -6.26 6.05 -10.71
C ILE A 117 -5.44 7.32 -10.91
N GLU A 118 -6.10 8.46 -11.12
CA GLU A 118 -5.46 9.73 -11.46
C GLU A 118 -5.91 10.86 -10.53
N GLY A 119 -5.00 11.80 -10.27
CA GLY A 119 -5.26 12.94 -9.38
C GLY A 119 -5.08 12.63 -7.88
N LEU A 120 -4.78 11.38 -7.53
CA LEU A 120 -4.37 10.99 -6.18
C LEU A 120 -2.86 11.18 -6.04
N GLU A 121 -2.43 12.39 -5.66
CA GLU A 121 -1.01 12.67 -5.45
C GLU A 121 -0.53 12.05 -4.12
N MET A 122 0.48 11.19 -4.20
CA MET A 122 1.07 10.49 -3.08
C MET A 122 2.56 10.85 -2.95
N ALA A 123 2.97 11.15 -1.73
CA ALA A 123 4.38 11.29 -1.36
C ALA A 123 4.91 9.97 -0.81
N PHE A 124 5.90 9.39 -1.48
CA PHE A 124 6.55 8.13 -1.07
C PHE A 124 7.91 8.39 -0.43
N HIS A 125 7.99 8.17 0.88
CA HIS A 125 9.21 8.28 1.67
C HIS A 125 9.94 6.95 1.73
N LYS A 126 11.24 6.98 1.47
CA LYS A 126 12.04 5.77 1.37
C LYS A 126 12.35 5.20 2.75
N VAL A 127 12.00 3.94 2.97
CA VAL A 127 12.37 3.20 4.18
C VAL A 127 13.76 2.60 4.04
N THR A 128 13.97 1.80 3.00
CA THR A 128 15.24 1.08 2.80
C THR A 128 15.42 0.62 1.35
N ASN A 129 16.66 0.33 0.98
CA ASN A 129 17.00 -0.36 -0.27
C ASN A 129 16.90 -1.87 -0.06
N THR A 130 16.36 -2.59 -1.04
CA THR A 130 16.39 -4.05 -1.14
C THR A 130 17.16 -4.45 -2.40
N ALA A 131 17.58 -5.71 -2.50
CA ALA A 131 18.28 -6.20 -3.71
C ALA A 131 17.40 -6.15 -4.98
N VAL A 132 16.08 -6.05 -4.81
CA VAL A 132 15.08 -6.05 -5.89
C VAL A 132 14.42 -4.68 -6.10
N GLY A 133 14.83 -3.64 -5.36
CA GLY A 133 14.27 -2.29 -5.44
C GLY A 133 14.30 -1.52 -4.12
N GLY A 134 13.26 -0.75 -3.81
CA GLY A 134 13.14 -0.06 -2.51
C GLY A 134 11.77 -0.28 -1.87
N LEU A 135 11.72 -0.19 -0.54
CA LEU A 135 10.48 -0.13 0.23
C LEU A 135 10.20 1.34 0.57
N TYR A 136 8.97 1.80 0.32
CA TYR A 136 8.57 3.18 0.59
C TYR A 136 7.21 3.23 1.27
N ILE A 137 7.02 4.20 2.15
CA ILE A 137 5.72 4.55 2.74
C ILE A 137 5.12 5.71 1.97
N GLY A 138 3.90 5.53 1.47
CA GLY A 138 3.13 6.53 0.73
C GLY A 138 2.07 7.20 1.61
N ILE A 139 1.95 8.52 1.52
CA ILE A 139 0.89 9.30 2.15
C ILE A 139 0.30 10.29 1.13
N SER A 140 -1.02 10.32 1.01
CA SER A 140 -1.71 11.25 0.10
C SER A 140 -1.53 12.70 0.52
N GLN A 141 -1.36 13.58 -0.46
CA GLN A 141 -1.15 15.01 -0.25
C GLN A 141 -2.45 15.83 -0.27
N SER A 142 -3.58 15.24 -0.68
CA SER A 142 -4.84 15.95 -0.92
C SER A 142 -5.69 16.17 0.34
N ASP A 143 -5.76 15.22 1.27
CA ASP A 143 -6.52 15.34 2.53
C ASP A 143 -5.72 14.82 3.73
N TRP A 144 -5.11 15.74 4.47
CA TRP A 144 -4.35 15.43 5.69
C TRP A 144 -5.22 15.04 6.88
N LYS A 145 -6.54 15.29 6.84
CA LYS A 145 -7.46 14.86 7.90
C LYS A 145 -7.88 13.40 7.73
N LYS A 146 -7.82 12.88 6.50
CA LYS A 146 -8.11 11.48 6.16
C LYS A 146 -7.09 10.98 5.13
N PRO A 147 -5.81 10.87 5.53
CA PRO A 147 -4.76 10.52 4.59
C PRO A 147 -4.98 9.10 4.07
N ILE A 148 -4.91 8.94 2.75
CA ILE A 148 -4.79 7.65 2.11
C ILE A 148 -3.32 7.22 2.23
N ARG A 149 -3.09 6.04 2.78
CA ARG A 149 -1.75 5.49 3.02
C ARG A 149 -1.52 4.29 2.14
N ALA A 150 -0.27 4.13 1.72
CA ALA A 150 0.15 3.03 0.87
C ALA A 150 1.56 2.59 1.21
N VAL A 151 1.94 1.42 0.69
CA VAL A 151 3.32 0.95 0.69
C VAL A 151 3.71 0.67 -0.75
N LYS A 152 4.76 1.34 -1.24
CA LYS A 152 5.36 1.02 -2.54
C LYS A 152 6.43 -0.02 -2.34
N LEU A 153 6.33 -1.08 -3.14
CA LEU A 153 7.25 -2.22 -3.16
C LEU A 153 8.29 -2.05 -4.27
N SER A 154 9.18 -3.04 -4.35
CA SER A 154 10.50 -2.97 -4.97
C SER A 154 10.48 -2.43 -6.41
N LYS A 155 9.54 -2.87 -7.23
CA LYS A 155 9.51 -2.54 -8.65
C LYS A 155 8.42 -1.51 -8.94
N ASN A 156 7.18 -1.97 -8.98
CA ASN A 156 6.09 -1.22 -9.58
C ASN A 156 4.81 -1.28 -8.73
N GLU A 157 4.73 -2.25 -7.85
CA GLU A 157 3.56 -2.57 -7.07
C GLU A 157 3.41 -1.57 -5.93
N VAL A 158 2.19 -1.09 -5.76
CA VAL A 158 1.78 -0.23 -4.65
C VAL A 158 0.55 -0.88 -4.03
N VAL A 159 0.63 -1.13 -2.72
CA VAL A 159 -0.49 -1.65 -1.94
C VAL A 159 -1.07 -0.52 -1.09
N PHE A 160 -2.32 -0.16 -1.34
CA PHE A 160 -3.03 0.84 -0.55
C PHE A 160 -3.63 0.18 0.69
N LEU A 161 -3.43 0.80 1.85
CA LEU A 161 -3.97 0.40 3.15
C LEU A 161 -5.38 0.94 3.35
N ASP A 162 -5.67 2.08 2.73
CA ASP A 162 -6.94 2.76 2.76
C ASP A 162 -7.72 2.51 1.46
N SER A 163 -9.03 2.79 1.49
CA SER A 163 -9.85 2.84 0.29
C SER A 163 -9.38 3.94 -0.66
N ILE A 164 -9.44 3.65 -1.96
CA ILE A 164 -9.25 4.60 -3.06
C ILE A 164 -10.63 5.07 -3.53
N PRO A 165 -11.00 6.33 -3.27
CA PRO A 165 -12.31 6.85 -3.62
C PRO A 165 -12.60 6.83 -5.12
N MET A 166 -13.87 6.67 -5.47
CA MET A 166 -14.36 6.65 -6.85
C MET A 166 -13.96 7.91 -7.65
N SER A 167 -13.82 9.05 -6.99
CA SER A 167 -13.43 10.32 -7.62
C SER A 167 -12.11 10.24 -8.40
N TYR A 168 -11.20 9.36 -7.97
CA TYR A 168 -9.88 9.17 -8.59
C TYR A 168 -9.86 8.09 -9.68
N ILE A 169 -10.92 7.28 -9.81
CA ILE A 169 -10.91 6.08 -10.66
C ILE A 169 -11.47 6.42 -12.05
N ARG A 170 -10.76 6.00 -13.10
CA ARG A 170 -11.16 6.09 -14.50
C ARG A 170 -10.97 4.74 -15.16
N GLN A 171 -11.93 4.31 -15.97
CA GLN A 171 -11.75 3.15 -16.84
C GLN A 171 -10.99 3.58 -18.10
N ILE A 172 -10.04 2.75 -18.57
CA ILE A 172 -9.23 3.01 -19.77
C ILE A 172 -9.36 1.90 -20.81
#